data_AF-A0A1C4YFQ7-F1
#
_entry.id   AF-A0A1C4YFQ7-F1
#
_cell.length_a   1.000
_cell.length_b   1.000
_cell.length_c   1.000
_cell.angle_alpha   90.00
_cell.angle_beta   90.00
_cell.angle_gamma   90.00
#
_symmetry.space_group_name_H-M   'P 1'
#
loop_
_entity.id
_entity.type
_entity.pdbx_description
1 polymer ?
#
loop_
_entity_poly.entity_id
_entity_poly.type
_entity_poly.pdbx_seq_one_letter_code
_entity_poly.pdbx_strand_id
1 'polypeptide(L)'
;MTAPTATIAGTSTGVPSARQLRTRLRKARSRHHDHSLSDVLGDAYVIVLFTGMYGWFAVSASRDLLDSPTVGQAEPGVRWWLAVAALLAGAGLAWRGLRALGPLLVTPATQSWATSAPVDRRAWLAPRFALLLVGAAAGTATLGAAVAALGGVSDPGALGWAAAAGAGWGAAALALSVVAQSSRAGRRWPMLIGAVPLVAAAVITGAVVFVGGLGDALPRPAATPTIALFAVAVPFVGVGTVLAVRALPRVDRATLTTGAQFANAASTAMILLDPSLLAGLVESRRWRRVGKVRSSRFRPGPGWWALLQADVRRLRRHPSAVLIWAALIGVQYAAALAMPGLAGAAQVVFAYLAVDRLTGGLRSISRSPGLRRALGGSDNLLRGIHVVVPAVGAALWWLLTVPTVDPGPAWLAPTLALGVVAAAFRAGTRPPIDYGGATVNTPFGMVPVDLLRQGSRGPALLAVLVLVQLFLG
;
A
#
# COMPACT_ATOMS: atom_id res chain seq x y z
N MET A 1 -38.94 55.85 -26.61
CA MET A 1 -38.93 55.09 -25.34
C MET A 1 -37.62 54.33 -25.27
N THR A 2 -36.60 54.94 -24.66
CA THR A 2 -35.27 54.35 -24.46
C THR A 2 -35.25 53.72 -23.07
N ALA A 3 -35.03 52.41 -23.00
CA ALA A 3 -34.90 51.71 -21.72
C ALA A 3 -33.68 52.27 -20.95
N PRO A 4 -33.79 52.50 -19.63
CA PRO A 4 -32.68 52.98 -18.85
C PRO A 4 -31.59 51.91 -18.82
N THR A 5 -30.36 52.33 -19.09
CA THR A 5 -29.15 51.54 -18.93
C THR A 5 -29.11 51.03 -17.49
N ALA A 6 -29.18 49.71 -17.32
CA ALA A 6 -29.01 49.06 -16.03
C ALA A 6 -27.63 49.45 -15.48
N THR A 7 -27.62 50.45 -14.61
CA THR A 7 -26.42 50.88 -13.92
C THR A 7 -26.10 49.73 -12.97
N ILE A 8 -25.08 48.95 -13.29
CA ILE A 8 -24.52 47.98 -12.35
C ILE A 8 -24.00 48.81 -11.18
N ALA A 9 -24.84 48.94 -10.16
CA ALA A 9 -24.46 49.56 -8.91
C ALA A 9 -23.14 48.91 -8.48
N GLY A 10 -22.10 49.74 -8.36
CA GLY A 10 -20.77 49.35 -7.92
C GLY A 10 -20.84 48.84 -6.49
N THR A 11 -21.30 47.60 -6.34
CA THR A 11 -21.04 46.83 -5.13
C THR A 11 -19.54 46.60 -5.17
N SER A 12 -18.83 47.25 -4.25
CA SER A 12 -17.50 46.81 -3.85
C SER A 12 -17.66 45.40 -3.29
N THR A 13 -17.70 44.42 -4.20
CA THR A 13 -17.89 43.02 -3.86
C THR A 13 -16.59 42.55 -3.25
N GLY A 14 -16.46 42.79 -1.95
CA GLY A 14 -15.37 42.25 -1.15
C GLY A 14 -15.27 40.76 -1.42
N VAL A 15 -14.04 40.29 -1.69
CA VAL A 15 -13.75 38.89 -1.95
C VAL A 15 -14.40 38.03 -0.85
N PRO A 16 -15.28 37.07 -1.20
CA PRO A 16 -16.01 36.32 -0.20
C PRO A 16 -15.06 35.53 0.70
N SER A 17 -15.29 35.58 2.01
CA SER A 17 -14.49 34.82 2.96
C SER A 17 -14.67 33.31 2.76
N ALA A 18 -13.64 32.53 3.11
CA ALA A 18 -13.68 31.07 3.04
C ALA A 18 -14.86 30.46 3.82
N ARG A 19 -15.28 31.10 4.92
CA ARG A 19 -16.44 30.68 5.72
C ARG A 19 -17.75 30.90 4.95
N GLN A 20 -17.94 32.07 4.35
CA GLN A 20 -19.14 32.37 3.56
C GLN A 20 -19.29 31.42 2.37
N LEU A 21 -18.20 31.13 1.65
CA LEU A 21 -18.21 30.19 0.54
C LEU A 21 -18.57 28.77 0.99
N ARG A 22 -18.00 28.28 2.11
CA ARG A 22 -18.35 26.97 2.70
C ARG A 22 -19.82 26.89 3.08
N THR A 23 -20.35 27.93 3.72
CA THR A 23 -21.75 27.97 4.14
C THR A 23 -22.67 27.95 2.92
N ARG A 24 -22.36 28.71 1.86
CA ARG A 24 -23.14 28.69 0.61
C ARG A 24 -23.11 27.31 -0.06
N LEU A 25 -21.93 26.69 -0.18
CA LEU A 25 -21.81 25.35 -0.76
C LEU A 25 -22.52 24.28 0.07
N ARG A 26 -22.52 24.41 1.40
CA ARG A 26 -23.25 23.52 2.30
C ARG A 26 -24.75 23.66 2.08
N LYS A 27 -25.28 24.90 2.03
CA LYS A 27 -26.69 25.19 1.74
C LYS A 27 -27.12 24.70 0.34
N ALA A 28 -26.26 24.86 -0.66
CA ALA A 28 -26.55 24.37 -2.01
C ALA A 28 -26.63 22.84 -2.08
N ARG A 29 -25.74 22.15 -1.33
CA ARG A 29 -25.76 20.69 -1.21
C ARG A 29 -26.96 20.18 -0.43
N SER A 30 -27.29 20.80 0.70
CA SER A 30 -28.45 20.39 1.51
C SER A 30 -29.76 20.52 0.72
N ARG A 31 -29.87 21.46 -0.22
CA ARG A 31 -31.04 21.57 -1.11
C ARG A 31 -31.21 20.41 -2.08
N HIS A 32 -30.15 19.65 -2.36
CA HIS A 32 -30.19 18.53 -3.30
C HIS A 32 -30.15 17.17 -2.60
N HIS A 33 -29.69 17.10 -1.34
CA HIS A 33 -29.60 15.89 -0.53
C HIS A 33 -29.93 16.24 0.92
N ASP A 34 -31.11 15.82 1.38
CA ASP A 34 -31.49 15.87 2.79
C ASP A 34 -30.89 14.66 3.51
N HIS A 35 -29.66 14.81 4.02
CA HIS A 35 -29.15 13.83 5.00
C HIS A 35 -29.76 14.17 6.35
N SER A 36 -30.50 13.22 6.92
CA SER A 36 -30.97 13.34 8.29
C SER A 36 -29.79 13.18 9.26
N LEU A 37 -29.86 13.79 10.45
CA LEU A 37 -28.85 13.56 11.48
C LEU A 37 -28.74 12.08 11.86
N SER A 38 -29.86 11.35 11.78
CA SER A 38 -29.91 9.90 11.95
C SER A 38 -29.09 9.14 10.92
N ASP A 39 -29.04 9.58 9.65
CA ASP A 39 -28.22 8.91 8.64
C ASP A 39 -26.74 9.05 8.95
N VAL A 40 -26.31 10.25 9.35
CA VAL A 40 -24.91 10.50 9.70
C VAL A 40 -24.48 9.74 10.96
N LEU A 41 -25.34 9.73 11.99
CA LEU A 41 -25.12 8.95 13.20
C LEU A 41 -25.14 7.44 12.92
N GLY A 42 -26.05 6.99 12.06
CA GLY A 42 -26.14 5.61 11.59
C GLY A 42 -24.87 5.18 10.87
N ASP A 43 -24.41 5.95 9.89
CA ASP A 43 -23.16 5.70 9.16
C ASP A 43 -21.95 5.67 10.11
N ALA A 44 -21.86 6.63 11.03
CA ALA A 44 -20.78 6.68 12.01
C ALA A 44 -20.81 5.46 12.96
N TYR A 45 -22.00 5.09 13.44
CA TYR A 45 -22.21 3.90 14.28
C TYR A 45 -21.78 2.64 13.54
N VAL A 46 -22.23 2.45 12.30
CA VAL A 46 -21.88 1.30 11.45
C VAL A 46 -20.36 1.21 11.28
N ILE A 47 -19.69 2.32 10.97
CA ILE A 47 -18.22 2.34 10.83
C ILE A 47 -17.52 1.96 12.14
N VAL A 48 -17.92 2.55 13.26
CA VAL A 48 -17.32 2.27 14.57
C VAL A 48 -17.54 0.82 14.98
N LEU A 49 -18.77 0.31 14.82
CA LEU A 49 -19.14 -1.07 15.14
C LEU A 49 -18.32 -2.07 14.31
N PHE A 50 -18.29 -1.91 12.97
CA PHE A 50 -17.55 -2.83 12.11
C PHE A 50 -16.05 -2.75 12.34
N THR A 51 -15.50 -1.55 12.55
CA THR A 51 -14.08 -1.38 12.88
C THR A 51 -13.72 -2.03 14.21
N GLY A 52 -14.57 -1.86 15.23
CA GLY A 52 -14.38 -2.47 16.54
C GLY A 52 -14.49 -3.99 16.48
N MET A 53 -15.54 -4.51 15.86
CA MET A 53 -15.81 -5.94 15.76
C MET A 53 -14.75 -6.68 14.95
N TYR A 54 -14.49 -6.25 13.71
CA TYR A 54 -13.48 -6.91 12.86
C TYR A 54 -12.06 -6.63 13.35
N GLY A 55 -11.80 -5.45 13.93
CA GLY A 55 -10.52 -5.12 14.53
C GLY A 55 -10.22 -6.01 15.73
N TRP A 56 -11.19 -6.20 16.63
CA TRP A 56 -11.05 -7.12 17.76
C TRP A 56 -10.84 -8.56 17.30
N PHE A 57 -11.66 -9.04 16.35
CA PHE A 57 -11.51 -10.37 15.78
C PHE A 57 -10.12 -10.58 15.16
N ALA A 58 -9.60 -9.60 14.43
CA ALA A 58 -8.27 -9.66 13.86
C ALA A 58 -7.17 -9.73 14.95
N VAL A 59 -7.30 -8.95 16.02
CA VAL A 59 -6.36 -8.98 17.15
C VAL A 59 -6.43 -10.31 17.90
N SER A 60 -7.63 -10.82 18.20
CA SER A 60 -7.81 -12.08 18.92
C SER A 60 -7.29 -13.26 18.10
N ALA A 61 -7.72 -13.38 16.83
CA ALA A 61 -7.26 -14.46 15.96
C ALA A 61 -5.74 -14.43 15.73
N SER A 62 -5.14 -13.24 15.71
CA SER A 62 -3.68 -13.12 15.60
C SER A 62 -2.97 -13.56 16.88
N ARG A 63 -3.50 -13.25 18.07
CA ARG A 63 -2.95 -13.76 19.34
C ARG A 63 -3.05 -15.27 19.40
N ASP A 64 -4.23 -15.82 19.12
CA ASP A 64 -4.47 -17.26 19.14
C ASP A 64 -3.53 -18.00 18.18
N LEU A 65 -3.28 -17.42 17.00
CA LEU A 65 -2.32 -17.96 16.02
C LEU A 65 -0.88 -17.92 16.54
N LEU A 66 -0.46 -16.81 17.16
CA LEU A 66 0.91 -16.63 17.67
C LEU A 66 1.19 -17.48 18.91
N ASP A 67 0.16 -17.81 19.69
CA ASP A 67 0.22 -18.67 20.88
C ASP A 67 0.01 -20.16 20.53
N SER A 68 -0.44 -20.47 19.30
CA SER A 68 -0.67 -21.83 18.86
C SER A 68 0.62 -22.67 18.83
N PRO A 69 0.63 -23.89 19.41
CA PRO A 69 1.80 -24.77 19.35
C PRO A 69 2.13 -25.21 17.93
N THR A 70 1.16 -25.24 17.02
CA THR A 70 1.35 -25.65 15.62
C THR A 70 2.18 -24.67 14.79
N VAL A 71 2.21 -23.39 15.17
CA VAL A 71 2.96 -22.34 14.47
C VAL A 71 4.41 -22.28 14.97
N GLY A 72 4.72 -22.94 16.09
CA GLY A 72 6.00 -22.86 16.76
C GLY A 72 6.17 -21.53 17.51
N GLN A 73 6.78 -21.61 18.70
CA GLN A 73 7.03 -20.42 19.51
C GLN A 73 8.38 -19.81 19.15
N ALA A 74 8.34 -18.63 18.53
CA ALA A 74 9.53 -17.82 18.32
C ALA A 74 10.07 -17.32 19.66
N GLU A 75 11.39 -17.15 19.73
CA GLU A 75 12.02 -16.53 20.89
C GLU A 75 11.39 -15.14 21.16
N PRO A 76 11.04 -14.80 22.42
CA PRO A 76 10.38 -13.53 22.73
C PRO A 76 11.14 -12.29 22.26
N GLY A 77 12.48 -12.31 22.30
CA GLY A 77 13.34 -11.23 21.81
C GLY A 77 13.25 -11.04 20.30
N VAL A 78 13.38 -12.12 19.53
CA VAL A 78 13.16 -12.15 18.08
C VAL A 78 11.80 -11.55 17.74
N ARG A 79 10.72 -12.09 18.33
CA ARG A 79 9.34 -11.70 18.01
C ARG A 79 9.13 -10.20 18.27
N TRP A 80 9.69 -9.69 19.37
CA TRP A 80 9.66 -8.27 19.69
C TRP A 80 10.35 -7.40 18.62
N TRP A 81 11.59 -7.72 18.25
CA TRP A 81 12.35 -6.92 17.28
C TRP A 81 11.78 -7.01 15.87
N LEU A 82 11.24 -8.16 15.47
CA LEU A 82 10.54 -8.30 14.19
C LEU A 82 9.22 -7.52 14.16
N ALA A 83 8.48 -7.46 15.27
CA ALA A 83 7.31 -6.60 15.39
C ALA A 83 7.69 -5.12 15.25
N VAL A 84 8.78 -4.67 15.89
CA VAL A 84 9.32 -3.31 15.74
C VAL A 84 9.70 -3.03 14.28
N ALA A 85 10.40 -3.95 13.62
CA ALA A 85 10.75 -3.83 12.21
C ALA A 85 9.51 -3.74 11.31
N ALA A 86 8.48 -4.56 11.56
CA ALA A 86 7.22 -4.54 10.83
C ALA A 86 6.48 -3.20 11.01
N LEU A 87 6.45 -2.64 12.22
CA LEU A 87 5.85 -1.33 12.49
C LEU A 87 6.59 -0.20 11.77
N LEU A 88 7.92 -0.21 11.79
CA LEU A 88 8.73 0.77 11.07
C LEU A 88 8.56 0.65 9.55
N ALA A 89 8.53 -0.57 9.02
CA ALA A 89 8.25 -0.81 7.60
C ALA A 89 6.85 -0.31 7.22
N GLY A 90 5.84 -0.62 8.04
CA GLY A 90 4.47 -0.14 7.91
C GLY A 90 4.39 1.38 7.92
N ALA A 91 5.07 2.05 8.87
CA ALA A 91 5.12 3.50 8.97
C ALA A 91 5.76 4.15 7.72
N GLY A 92 6.86 3.59 7.21
CA GLY A 92 7.51 4.07 5.99
C GLY A 92 6.66 3.87 4.73
N LEU A 93 5.95 2.74 4.62
CA LEU A 93 4.99 2.49 3.55
C LEU A 93 3.77 3.42 3.64
N ALA A 94 3.21 3.61 4.84
CA ALA A 94 2.10 4.52 5.09
C ALA A 94 2.48 5.97 4.72
N TRP A 95 3.68 6.42 5.09
CA TRP A 95 4.21 7.71 4.67
C TRP A 95 4.33 7.83 3.15
N ARG A 96 4.84 6.80 2.46
CA ARG A 96 4.89 6.77 0.99
C ARG A 96 3.50 6.86 0.36
N GLY A 97 2.51 6.18 0.95
CA GLY A 97 1.10 6.25 0.55
C GLY A 97 0.53 7.66 0.72
N LEU A 98 0.69 8.26 1.92
CA LEU A 98 0.29 9.63 2.23
C LEU A 98 0.91 10.64 1.24
N ARG A 99 2.16 10.43 0.83
CA ARG A 99 2.83 11.28 -0.17
C ARG A 99 2.35 11.07 -1.59
N ALA A 100 1.94 9.85 -1.95
CA ALA A 100 1.43 9.55 -3.28
C ALA A 100 0.01 10.13 -3.49
N LEU A 101 -0.79 10.09 -2.43
CA LEU A 101 -2.15 10.63 -2.37
C LEU A 101 -2.15 12.15 -2.11
N GLY A 102 -1.35 12.63 -1.18
CA GLY A 102 -1.51 13.95 -0.57
C GLY A 102 -2.71 13.95 0.39
N PRO A 103 -2.52 14.23 1.70
CA PRO A 103 -3.60 14.14 2.68
C PRO A 103 -4.75 15.12 2.40
N LEU A 104 -4.44 16.30 1.86
CA LEU A 104 -5.44 17.28 1.47
C LEU A 104 -5.88 16.98 0.04
N LEU A 105 -7.07 16.40 -0.06
CA LEU A 105 -7.77 16.17 -1.31
C LEU A 105 -8.91 17.19 -1.43
N VAL A 106 -9.31 17.54 -2.64
CA VAL A 106 -10.50 18.37 -2.87
C VAL A 106 -11.30 17.71 -3.99
N THR A 107 -12.62 17.61 -3.85
CA THR A 107 -13.45 16.97 -4.88
C THR A 107 -13.38 17.75 -6.19
N PRO A 108 -13.49 17.10 -7.35
CA PRO A 108 -13.40 17.78 -8.66
C PRO A 108 -14.35 18.97 -8.78
N ALA A 109 -15.59 18.83 -8.32
CA ALA A 109 -16.58 19.91 -8.29
C ALA A 109 -16.16 21.09 -7.42
N THR A 110 -15.50 20.85 -6.28
CA THR A 110 -15.01 21.94 -5.43
C THR A 110 -13.74 22.58 -6.04
N GLN A 111 -12.95 21.81 -6.79
CA GLN A 111 -11.76 22.32 -7.47
C GLN A 111 -12.08 23.30 -8.60
N SER A 112 -13.09 23.03 -9.43
CA SER A 112 -13.44 23.91 -10.55
C SER A 112 -13.87 25.32 -10.10
N TRP A 113 -14.55 25.42 -8.95
CA TRP A 113 -15.14 26.67 -8.46
C TRP A 113 -14.36 27.34 -7.33
N ALA A 114 -13.84 26.58 -6.36
CA ALA A 114 -13.28 27.16 -5.13
C ALA A 114 -11.76 27.33 -5.16
N THR A 115 -11.02 26.54 -5.96
CA THR A 115 -9.54 26.66 -6.03
C THR A 115 -9.05 27.70 -7.02
N SER A 116 -9.94 28.14 -7.92
CA SER A 116 -9.74 29.25 -8.87
C SER A 116 -10.20 30.59 -8.32
N ALA A 117 -11.06 30.60 -7.29
CA ALA A 117 -11.51 31.83 -6.64
C ALA A 117 -10.41 32.44 -5.76
N PRO A 118 -10.34 33.79 -5.63
CA PRO A 118 -9.32 34.48 -4.83
C PRO A 118 -9.54 34.38 -3.31
N VAL A 119 -9.92 33.20 -2.81
CA VAL A 119 -10.22 32.96 -1.39
C VAL A 119 -8.96 32.60 -0.62
N ASP A 120 -8.85 33.02 0.65
CA ASP A 120 -7.77 32.59 1.53
C ASP A 120 -7.73 31.05 1.66
N ARG A 121 -6.70 30.44 1.05
CA ARG A 121 -6.48 28.99 1.03
C ARG A 121 -6.26 28.42 2.43
N ARG A 122 -5.65 29.18 3.35
CA ARG A 122 -5.43 28.72 4.72
C ARG A 122 -6.77 28.55 5.43
N ALA A 123 -7.60 29.58 5.42
CA ALA A 123 -8.94 29.54 6.02
C ALA A 123 -9.87 28.51 5.35
N TRP A 124 -9.63 28.17 4.09
CA TRP A 124 -10.35 27.13 3.37
C TRP A 124 -9.92 25.71 3.78
N LEU A 125 -8.61 25.44 3.87
CA LEU A 125 -8.07 24.10 4.11
C LEU A 125 -7.93 23.73 5.60
N ALA A 126 -7.78 24.71 6.50
CA ALA A 126 -7.53 24.48 7.93
C ALA A 126 -8.58 23.57 8.61
N PRO A 127 -9.91 23.71 8.39
CA PRO A 127 -10.89 22.83 9.02
C PRO A 127 -10.76 21.38 8.56
N ARG A 128 -10.45 21.16 7.27
CA ARG A 128 -10.21 19.81 6.73
C ARG A 128 -8.92 19.22 7.28
N PHE A 129 -7.88 20.04 7.38
CA PHE A 129 -6.63 19.63 8.01
C PHE A 129 -6.85 19.20 9.47
N ALA A 130 -7.58 19.98 10.27
CA ALA A 130 -7.90 19.64 11.65
C ALA A 130 -8.67 18.31 11.75
N LEU A 131 -9.69 18.11 10.90
CA LEU A 131 -10.44 16.86 10.87
C LEU A 131 -9.54 15.65 10.54
N LEU A 132 -8.68 15.79 9.52
CA LEU A 132 -7.74 14.73 9.17
C LEU A 132 -6.74 14.48 10.29
N LEU A 133 -6.29 15.52 11.01
CA LEU A 133 -5.36 15.40 12.13
C LEU A 133 -5.96 14.59 13.27
N VAL A 134 -7.22 14.89 13.63
CA VAL A 134 -7.97 14.12 14.63
C VAL A 134 -8.20 12.69 14.15
N GLY A 135 -8.61 12.50 12.90
CA GLY A 135 -8.82 11.16 12.33
C GLY A 135 -7.54 10.31 12.30
N ALA A 136 -6.41 10.92 11.93
CA ALA A 136 -5.11 10.25 11.94
C ALA A 136 -4.67 9.92 13.37
N ALA A 137 -4.84 10.84 14.33
CA ALA A 137 -4.55 10.59 15.73
C ALA A 137 -5.40 9.45 16.30
N ALA A 138 -6.71 9.46 16.05
CA ALA A 138 -7.63 8.42 16.50
C ALA A 138 -7.30 7.06 15.88
N GLY A 139 -7.10 6.99 14.56
CA GLY A 139 -6.79 5.73 13.88
C GLY A 139 -5.42 5.15 14.23
N THR A 140 -4.44 5.98 14.57
CA THR A 140 -3.12 5.51 15.03
C THR A 140 -3.08 5.23 16.52
N ALA A 141 -3.94 5.86 17.33
CA ALA A 141 -4.15 5.48 18.72
C ALA A 141 -4.71 4.07 18.85
N THR A 142 -5.76 3.76 18.07
CA THR A 142 -6.34 2.41 18.05
C THR A 142 -5.32 1.38 17.58
N LEU A 143 -4.54 1.71 16.54
CA LEU A 143 -3.43 0.85 16.09
C LEU A 143 -2.36 0.67 17.18
N GLY A 144 -1.95 1.73 17.87
CA GLY A 144 -0.96 1.68 18.94
C GLY A 144 -1.41 0.79 20.10
N ALA A 145 -2.66 0.93 20.53
CA ALA A 145 -3.27 0.08 21.55
C ALA A 145 -3.34 -1.39 21.09
N ALA A 146 -3.80 -1.63 19.85
CA ALA A 146 -3.90 -2.98 19.29
C ALA A 146 -2.53 -3.67 19.19
N VAL A 147 -1.48 -2.95 18.81
CA VAL A 147 -0.11 -3.46 18.73
C VAL A 147 0.44 -3.79 20.12
N ALA A 148 0.23 -2.93 21.11
CA ALA A 148 0.63 -3.20 22.49
C ALA A 148 -0.12 -4.42 23.05
N ALA A 149 -1.42 -4.51 22.78
CA ALA A 149 -2.24 -5.66 23.10
C ALA A 149 -1.68 -6.94 22.45
N LEU A 150 -1.38 -6.94 21.15
CA LEU A 150 -0.75 -8.07 20.47
C LEU A 150 0.60 -8.46 21.08
N GLY A 151 1.35 -7.51 21.63
CA GLY A 151 2.60 -7.73 22.35
C GLY A 151 2.44 -8.30 23.78
N GLY A 152 1.22 -8.62 24.21
CA GLY A 152 0.92 -9.18 25.53
C GLY A 152 0.67 -8.15 26.63
N VAL A 153 0.57 -6.85 26.29
CA VAL A 153 0.25 -5.81 27.28
C VAL A 153 -1.24 -5.87 27.63
N SER A 154 -1.53 -6.12 28.90
CA SER A 154 -2.90 -6.17 29.45
C SER A 154 -3.22 -5.01 30.39
N ASP A 155 -2.21 -4.32 30.94
CA ASP A 155 -2.40 -3.17 31.81
C ASP A 155 -3.08 -2.01 31.06
N PRO A 156 -4.25 -1.51 31.52
CA PRO A 156 -4.94 -0.39 30.89
C PRO A 156 -4.09 0.88 30.82
N GLY A 157 -3.24 1.13 31.82
CA GLY A 157 -2.34 2.29 31.84
C GLY A 157 -1.33 2.24 30.70
N ALA A 158 -0.63 1.11 30.57
CA ALA A 158 0.33 0.87 29.49
C ALA A 158 -0.32 0.90 28.09
N LEU A 159 -1.54 0.37 27.95
CA LEU A 159 -2.32 0.46 26.71
C LEU A 159 -2.70 1.92 26.38
N GLY A 160 -3.07 2.71 27.40
CA GLY A 160 -3.32 4.14 27.26
C GLY A 160 -2.09 4.90 26.74
N TRP A 161 -0.90 4.60 27.26
CA TRP A 161 0.35 5.19 26.76
C TRP A 161 0.70 4.74 25.35
N ALA A 162 0.43 3.49 24.98
CA ALA A 162 0.61 3.01 23.61
C ALA A 162 -0.34 3.73 22.64
N ALA A 163 -1.59 3.93 23.03
CA ALA A 163 -2.56 4.71 22.28
C ALA A 163 -2.11 6.17 22.10
N ALA A 164 -1.63 6.79 23.18
CA ALA A 164 -1.14 8.17 23.16
C ALA A 164 0.09 8.31 22.24
N ALA A 165 1.06 7.39 22.33
CA ALA A 165 2.22 7.36 21.44
C ALA A 165 1.80 7.20 19.97
N GLY A 166 0.88 6.26 19.69
CA GLY A 166 0.30 6.06 18.37
C GLY A 166 -0.32 7.35 17.82
N ALA A 167 -1.22 7.97 18.57
CA ALA A 167 -1.85 9.26 18.21
C ALA A 167 -0.82 10.34 17.89
N GLY A 168 0.21 10.49 18.73
CA GLY A 168 1.25 11.49 18.54
C GLY A 168 2.00 11.29 17.24
N TRP A 169 2.50 10.08 16.97
CA TRP A 169 3.25 9.79 15.75
C TRP A 169 2.37 9.86 14.49
N GLY A 170 1.11 9.42 14.55
CA GLY A 170 0.17 9.54 13.43
C GLY A 170 -0.18 10.99 13.11
N ALA A 171 -0.45 11.82 14.12
CA ALA A 171 -0.70 13.25 13.94
C ALA A 171 0.54 13.96 13.39
N ALA A 172 1.73 13.66 13.91
CA ALA A 172 2.99 14.22 13.41
C ALA A 172 3.24 13.83 11.94
N ALA A 173 3.05 12.56 11.59
CA ALA A 173 3.19 12.07 10.21
C ALA A 173 2.19 12.76 9.26
N LEU A 174 0.93 12.91 9.67
CA LEU A 174 -0.04 13.65 8.86
C LEU A 174 0.36 15.11 8.68
N ALA A 175 0.71 15.82 9.75
CA ALA A 175 1.10 17.22 9.68
C ALA A 175 2.32 17.42 8.77
N LEU A 176 3.36 16.60 8.93
CA LEU A 176 4.54 16.61 8.06
C LEU A 176 4.20 16.25 6.60
N SER A 177 3.20 15.38 6.36
CA SER A 177 2.77 15.05 5.01
C SER A 177 2.08 16.23 4.30
N VAL A 178 1.41 17.13 5.04
CA VAL A 178 0.90 18.41 4.50
C VAL A 178 2.05 19.34 4.11
N VAL A 179 3.09 19.43 4.95
CA VAL A 179 4.31 20.19 4.63
C VAL A 179 5.01 19.60 3.40
N ALA A 180 5.02 18.28 3.26
CA ALA A 180 5.53 17.60 2.07
C ALA A 180 4.70 17.92 0.82
N GLN A 181 3.36 17.97 0.95
CA GLN A 181 2.45 18.30 -0.14
C GLN A 181 2.60 19.74 -0.64
N SER A 182 2.98 20.68 0.24
CA SER A 182 3.28 22.07 -0.15
C SER A 182 4.71 22.28 -0.64
N SER A 183 5.55 21.24 -0.64
CA SER A 183 6.96 21.37 -1.00
C SER A 183 7.17 21.29 -2.52
N ARG A 184 8.11 22.10 -3.05
CA ARG A 184 8.42 22.10 -4.49
C ARG A 184 8.87 20.71 -4.96
N ALA A 185 8.43 20.35 -6.17
CA ALA A 185 8.87 19.12 -6.84
C ALA A 185 10.41 19.08 -6.93
N GLY A 186 11.04 18.07 -6.34
CA GLY A 186 12.50 17.89 -6.34
C GLY A 186 13.16 17.89 -4.95
N ARG A 187 12.48 18.35 -3.90
CA ARG A 187 13.01 18.23 -2.52
C ARG A 187 13.13 16.76 -2.09
N ARG A 188 14.32 16.37 -1.62
CA ARG A 188 14.62 14.99 -1.20
C ARG A 188 14.16 14.67 0.22
N TRP A 189 14.03 15.65 1.12
CA TRP A 189 13.67 15.41 2.53
C TRP A 189 12.41 14.55 2.74
N PRO A 190 11.29 14.71 1.99
CA PRO A 190 10.13 13.89 2.28
C PRO A 190 10.32 12.47 1.73
N MET A 191 11.30 12.24 0.84
CA MET A 191 11.70 10.89 0.44
C MET A 191 12.53 10.25 1.54
N LEU A 192 13.44 11.02 2.15
CA LEU A 192 14.28 10.57 3.26
C LEU A 192 13.43 10.18 4.49
N ILE A 193 12.44 10.97 4.88
CA ILE A 193 11.55 10.62 6.02
C ILE A 193 10.87 9.27 5.82
N GLY A 194 10.45 8.93 4.60
CA GLY A 194 9.87 7.62 4.31
C GLY A 194 10.89 6.50 4.16
N ALA A 195 12.14 6.83 3.83
CA ALA A 195 13.21 5.86 3.64
C ALA A 195 13.83 5.45 4.98
N VAL A 196 14.00 6.39 5.93
CA VAL A 196 14.58 6.13 7.25
C VAL A 196 13.92 4.95 7.98
N PRO A 197 12.58 4.91 8.20
CA PRO A 197 11.97 3.80 8.91
C PRO A 197 12.02 2.49 8.11
N LEU A 198 12.02 2.53 6.78
CA LEU A 198 12.20 1.33 5.95
C LEU A 198 13.62 0.77 6.02
N VAL A 199 14.63 1.64 6.02
CA VAL A 199 16.04 1.24 6.18
C VAL A 199 16.27 0.72 7.59
N ALA A 200 15.75 1.40 8.62
CA ALA A 200 15.81 0.92 9.99
C ALA A 200 15.14 -0.45 10.14
N ALA A 201 13.94 -0.65 9.56
CA ALA A 201 13.28 -1.95 9.53
C ALA A 201 14.16 -3.01 8.86
N ALA A 202 14.75 -2.72 7.69
CA ALA A 202 15.61 -3.66 6.98
C ALA A 202 16.88 -4.01 7.78
N VAL A 203 17.49 -3.03 8.46
CA VAL A 203 18.67 -3.22 9.32
C VAL A 203 18.32 -4.07 10.53
N ILE A 204 17.20 -3.78 11.22
CA ILE A 204 16.74 -4.57 12.37
C ILE A 204 16.44 -6.00 11.92
N THR A 205 15.69 -6.19 10.82
CA THR A 205 15.42 -7.53 10.27
C THR A 205 16.72 -8.27 9.93
N GLY A 206 17.67 -7.62 9.25
CA GLY A 206 18.96 -8.23 8.93
C GLY A 206 19.76 -8.63 10.17
N ALA A 207 19.79 -7.77 11.19
CA ALA A 207 20.45 -8.06 12.46
C ALA A 207 19.77 -9.23 13.22
N VAL A 208 18.45 -9.24 13.29
CA VAL A 208 17.68 -10.32 13.95
C VAL A 208 17.88 -11.64 13.23
N VAL A 209 17.83 -11.66 11.89
CA VAL A 209 18.08 -12.88 11.10
C VAL A 209 19.51 -13.37 11.29
N PHE A 210 20.49 -12.46 11.34
CA PHE A 210 21.89 -12.81 11.55
C PHE A 210 22.14 -13.39 12.95
N VAL A 211 21.69 -12.70 14.01
CA VAL A 211 21.86 -13.14 15.41
C VAL A 211 21.04 -14.39 15.70
N GLY A 212 19.78 -14.43 15.29
CA GLY A 212 18.93 -15.61 15.45
C GLY A 212 19.44 -16.83 14.68
N GLY A 213 20.10 -16.62 13.53
CA GLY A 213 20.78 -17.69 12.78
C GLY A 213 22.03 -18.24 13.49
N LEU A 214 22.64 -17.48 14.40
CA LEU A 214 23.74 -17.95 15.25
C LEU A 214 23.24 -18.73 16.48
N GLY A 215 21.93 -18.72 16.76
CA GLY A 215 21.34 -19.32 17.95
C GLY A 215 21.47 -18.46 19.21
N ASP A 216 21.91 -17.21 19.06
CA ASP A 216 22.07 -16.27 20.17
C ASP A 216 20.73 -15.67 20.57
N ALA A 217 20.48 -15.60 21.88
CA ALA A 217 19.29 -15.00 22.43
C ALA A 217 19.28 -13.48 22.25
N LEU A 218 18.17 -12.92 21.78
CA LEU A 218 18.01 -11.48 21.61
C LEU A 218 17.41 -10.84 22.87
N PRO A 219 18.00 -9.75 23.39
CA PRO A 219 17.46 -9.10 24.57
C PRO A 219 16.08 -8.50 24.27
N ARG A 220 15.11 -8.85 25.12
CA ARG A 220 13.78 -8.21 25.15
C ARG A 220 13.78 -7.10 26.20
N PRO A 221 13.38 -5.86 25.85
CA PRO A 221 13.21 -4.79 26.83
C PRO A 221 12.19 -5.17 27.90
N ALA A 222 12.49 -4.91 29.18
CA ALA A 222 11.60 -5.21 30.30
C ALA A 222 10.28 -4.43 30.25
N ALA A 223 10.31 -3.22 29.69
CA ALA A 223 9.13 -2.40 29.47
C ALA A 223 9.12 -1.84 28.04
N THR A 224 7.92 -1.71 27.49
CA THR A 224 7.72 -1.04 26.21
C THR A 224 7.89 0.47 26.42
N PRO A 225 8.73 1.18 25.64
CA PRO A 225 9.05 2.58 25.91
C PRO A 225 7.94 3.55 25.45
N THR A 226 6.67 3.22 25.71
CA THR A 226 5.49 3.96 25.22
C THR A 226 5.45 5.39 25.74
N ILE A 227 5.80 5.61 27.02
CA ILE A 227 5.90 6.95 27.62
C ILE A 227 6.97 7.79 26.91
N ALA A 228 8.16 7.22 26.69
CA ALA A 228 9.24 7.90 25.98
C ALA A 228 8.86 8.22 24.52
N LEU A 229 8.23 7.27 23.83
CA LEU A 229 7.73 7.46 22.47
C LEU A 229 6.67 8.57 22.39
N PHE A 230 5.78 8.65 23.38
CA PHE A 230 4.80 9.72 23.49
C PHE A 230 5.47 11.07 23.77
N ALA A 231 6.38 11.13 24.76
CA ALA A 231 7.10 12.34 25.11
C ALA A 231 7.87 12.93 23.91
N VAL A 232 8.47 12.07 23.08
CA VAL A 232 9.11 12.49 21.82
C VAL A 232 8.09 12.95 20.78
N ALA A 233 6.93 12.30 20.67
CA ALA A 233 5.92 12.65 19.67
C ALA A 233 5.29 14.04 19.89
N VAL A 234 5.09 14.45 21.15
CA VAL A 234 4.46 15.75 21.51
C VAL A 234 5.09 16.96 20.80
N PRO A 235 6.41 17.21 20.88
CA PRO A 235 7.04 18.32 20.17
C PRO A 235 6.92 18.20 18.65
N PHE A 236 7.00 16.98 18.08
CA PHE A 236 6.81 16.77 16.65
C PHE A 236 5.39 17.10 16.18
N VAL A 237 4.37 16.79 16.98
CA VAL A 237 2.99 17.19 16.69
C VAL A 237 2.86 18.70 16.73
N GLY A 238 3.37 19.35 17.78
CA GLY A 238 3.31 20.81 17.92
C GLY A 238 3.99 21.53 16.76
N VAL A 239 5.27 21.23 16.53
CA VAL A 239 6.07 21.82 15.45
C VAL A 239 5.50 21.46 14.09
N GLY A 240 5.17 20.18 13.86
CA GLY A 240 4.59 19.70 12.61
C GLY A 240 3.28 20.40 12.26
N THR A 241 2.40 20.59 13.25
CA THR A 241 1.11 21.29 13.08
C THR A 241 1.32 22.76 12.72
N VAL A 242 2.22 23.46 13.42
CA VAL A 242 2.57 24.86 13.11
C VAL A 242 3.13 24.98 11.69
N LEU A 243 4.05 24.09 11.31
CA LEU A 243 4.61 24.06 9.96
C LEU A 243 3.55 23.74 8.90
N ALA A 244 2.65 22.79 9.17
CA ALA A 244 1.55 22.42 8.28
C ALA A 244 0.60 23.60 8.05
N VAL A 245 0.20 24.31 9.10
CA VAL A 245 -0.66 25.50 9.03
C VAL A 245 0.00 26.62 8.22
N ARG A 246 1.32 26.83 8.40
CA ARG A 246 2.12 27.78 7.59
C ARG A 246 2.32 27.32 6.15
N ALA A 247 2.20 26.03 5.88
CA ALA A 247 2.32 25.43 4.55
C ALA A 247 1.01 25.50 3.74
N LEU A 248 -0.17 25.55 4.39
CA LEU A 248 -1.47 25.56 3.70
C LEU A 248 -1.61 26.58 2.55
N PRO A 249 -1.15 27.84 2.69
CA PRO A 249 -1.24 28.80 1.58
C PRO A 249 -0.45 28.37 0.32
N ARG A 250 0.61 27.59 0.51
CA ARG A 250 1.55 27.16 -0.54
C ARG A 250 1.14 25.85 -1.22
N VAL A 251 0.01 25.25 -0.83
CA VAL A 251 -0.48 24.04 -1.49
C VAL A 251 -1.09 24.41 -2.84
N ASP A 252 -0.48 23.93 -3.91
CA ASP A 252 -0.89 24.24 -5.28
C ASP A 252 -2.11 23.45 -5.74
N ARG A 253 -2.87 24.03 -6.67
CA ARG A 253 -4.03 23.36 -7.29
C ARG A 253 -3.64 22.02 -7.94
N ALA A 254 -2.47 21.97 -8.61
CA ALA A 254 -1.98 20.78 -9.29
C ALA A 254 -1.70 19.60 -8.33
N THR A 255 -1.29 19.86 -7.09
CA THR A 255 -1.05 18.80 -6.11
C THR A 255 -2.36 18.29 -5.51
N LEU A 256 -3.35 19.17 -5.30
CA LEU A 256 -4.70 18.78 -4.87
C LEU A 256 -5.43 17.94 -5.93
N THR A 257 -5.28 18.25 -7.23
CA THR A 257 -5.92 17.52 -8.33
C THR A 257 -5.30 16.13 -8.55
N THR A 258 -3.96 16.07 -8.58
CA THR A 258 -3.21 14.82 -8.82
C THR A 258 -3.49 13.78 -7.73
N GLY A 259 -3.60 14.25 -6.49
CA GLY A 259 -3.98 13.43 -5.35
C GLY A 259 -5.40 12.90 -5.45
N ALA A 260 -6.36 13.78 -5.77
CA ALA A 260 -7.76 13.41 -5.90
C ALA A 260 -7.99 12.38 -7.00
N GLN A 261 -7.30 12.51 -8.14
CA GLN A 261 -7.34 11.51 -9.22
C GLN A 261 -6.81 10.15 -8.77
N PHE A 262 -5.75 10.10 -7.96
CA PHE A 262 -5.19 8.85 -7.45
C PHE A 262 -6.11 8.21 -6.41
N ALA A 263 -6.67 9.01 -5.49
CA ALA A 263 -7.66 8.56 -4.52
C ALA A 263 -8.93 8.03 -5.21
N ASN A 264 -9.40 8.71 -6.25
CA ASN A 264 -10.53 8.25 -7.05
C ASN A 264 -10.21 6.94 -7.77
N ALA A 265 -9.04 6.83 -8.41
CA ALA A 265 -8.60 5.58 -9.02
C ALA A 265 -8.47 4.43 -8.00
N ALA A 266 -8.03 4.73 -6.77
CA ALA A 266 -7.97 3.75 -5.69
C ALA A 266 -9.36 3.32 -5.23
N SER A 267 -10.28 4.27 -5.07
CA SER A 267 -11.68 4.01 -4.74
C SER A 267 -12.35 3.17 -5.83
N THR A 268 -12.18 3.53 -7.11
CA THR A 268 -12.71 2.77 -8.24
C THR A 268 -12.11 1.37 -8.28
N ALA A 269 -10.79 1.23 -8.08
CA ALA A 269 -10.14 -0.07 -7.99
C ALA A 269 -10.70 -0.93 -6.83
N MET A 270 -11.01 -0.33 -5.69
CA MET A 270 -11.59 -1.03 -4.55
C MET A 270 -13.06 -1.43 -4.80
N ILE A 271 -13.88 -0.50 -5.30
CA ILE A 271 -15.30 -0.74 -5.62
C ILE A 271 -15.43 -1.83 -6.69
N LEU A 272 -14.58 -1.79 -7.72
CA LEU A 272 -14.58 -2.78 -8.81
C LEU A 272 -13.76 -4.03 -8.48
N LEU A 273 -13.15 -4.11 -7.28
CA LEU A 273 -12.23 -5.17 -6.88
C LEU A 273 -11.12 -5.45 -7.92
N ASP A 274 -10.68 -4.40 -8.63
CA ASP A 274 -9.61 -4.45 -9.62
C ASP A 274 -8.38 -3.61 -9.21
N PRO A 275 -7.41 -4.20 -8.47
CA PRO A 275 -6.16 -3.52 -8.15
C PRO A 275 -5.29 -3.22 -9.39
N SER A 276 -5.61 -3.79 -10.55
CA SER A 276 -4.85 -3.58 -11.79
C SER A 276 -5.00 -2.16 -12.35
N LEU A 277 -6.13 -1.48 -12.10
CA LEU A 277 -6.34 -0.06 -12.43
C LEU A 277 -5.30 0.83 -11.74
N LEU A 278 -5.08 0.60 -10.44
CA LEU A 278 -4.06 1.32 -9.67
C LEU A 278 -2.65 1.00 -10.15
N ALA A 279 -2.35 -0.28 -10.39
CA ALA A 279 -1.05 -0.70 -10.89
C ALA A 279 -0.71 -0.03 -12.25
N GLY A 280 -1.68 0.02 -13.17
CA GLY A 280 -1.53 0.68 -14.47
C GLY A 280 -1.31 2.19 -14.34
N LEU A 281 -2.01 2.87 -13.43
CA LEU A 281 -1.82 4.29 -13.17
C LEU A 281 -0.41 4.59 -12.60
N VAL A 282 0.05 3.76 -11.65
CA VAL A 282 1.39 3.88 -11.05
C VAL A 282 2.47 3.65 -12.12
N GLU A 283 2.30 2.61 -12.94
CA GLU A 283 3.23 2.30 -14.04
C GLU A 283 3.27 3.44 -15.08
N SER A 284 2.12 3.95 -15.51
CA SER A 284 2.03 5.09 -16.43
C SER A 284 2.70 6.35 -15.86
N ARG A 285 2.47 6.68 -14.58
CA ARG A 285 3.13 7.82 -13.92
C ARG A 285 4.64 7.63 -13.85
N ARG A 286 5.11 6.42 -13.58
CA ARG A 286 6.53 6.09 -13.52
C ARG A 286 7.20 6.29 -14.88
N TRP A 287 6.67 5.70 -15.94
CA TRP A 287 7.28 5.82 -17.28
C TRP A 287 7.26 7.27 -17.78
N ARG A 288 6.21 8.04 -17.45
CA ARG A 288 6.20 9.50 -17.68
C ARG A 288 7.30 10.25 -16.94
N ARG A 289 7.64 9.85 -15.71
CA ARG A 289 8.77 10.43 -14.94
C ARG A 289 10.13 10.06 -15.51
N VAL A 290 10.27 8.83 -16.04
CA VAL A 290 11.51 8.42 -16.73
C VAL A 290 11.71 9.23 -18.01
N GLY A 291 10.62 9.50 -18.75
CA GLY A 291 10.60 10.39 -19.90
C GLY A 291 11.29 9.79 -21.14
N LYS A 292 12.63 9.78 -21.15
CA LYS A 292 13.44 9.25 -22.26
C LYS A 292 14.36 8.14 -21.77
N VAL A 293 14.46 7.08 -22.56
CA VAL A 293 15.41 5.98 -22.33
C VAL A 293 16.44 5.93 -23.46
N ARG A 294 17.71 5.69 -23.13
CA ARG A 294 18.74 5.45 -24.14
C ARG A 294 18.48 4.10 -24.81
N SER A 295 18.40 4.11 -26.14
CA SER A 295 18.41 2.89 -26.94
C SER A 295 19.81 2.27 -26.88
N SER A 296 19.88 0.94 -26.90
CA SER A 296 21.13 0.20 -26.97
C SER A 296 20.94 -0.96 -27.92
N ARG A 297 21.94 -1.25 -28.75
CA ARG A 297 21.89 -2.37 -29.70
C ARG A 297 21.81 -3.69 -28.94
N PHE A 298 21.02 -4.65 -29.41
CA PHE A 298 21.02 -6.01 -28.88
C PHE A 298 22.31 -6.72 -29.28
N ARG A 299 22.79 -7.64 -28.44
CA ARG A 299 23.87 -8.55 -28.83
C ARG A 299 23.36 -9.47 -29.93
N PRO A 300 24.20 -9.80 -30.93
CA PRO A 300 23.81 -10.68 -32.04
C PRO A 300 23.36 -12.05 -31.52
N GLY A 301 22.43 -12.66 -32.23
CA GLY A 301 21.87 -13.97 -31.89
C GLY A 301 20.47 -14.19 -32.47
N PRO A 302 19.85 -15.34 -32.18
CA PRO A 302 18.52 -15.68 -32.68
C PRO A 302 17.42 -14.76 -32.12
N GLY A 303 16.25 -14.72 -32.76
CA GLY A 303 15.15 -13.82 -32.38
C GLY A 303 14.70 -13.95 -30.91
N TRP A 304 14.66 -15.17 -30.38
CA TRP A 304 14.33 -15.41 -28.97
C TRP A 304 15.34 -14.77 -28.00
N TRP A 305 16.61 -14.70 -28.39
CA TRP A 305 17.67 -14.09 -27.59
C TRP A 305 17.51 -12.57 -27.50
N ALA A 306 17.04 -11.93 -28.58
CA ALA A 306 16.74 -10.50 -28.56
C ALA A 306 15.58 -10.17 -27.61
N LEU A 307 14.54 -11.00 -27.58
CA LEU A 307 13.39 -10.86 -26.68
C LEU A 307 13.79 -11.06 -25.21
N LEU A 308 14.61 -12.07 -24.93
CA LEU A 308 15.14 -12.29 -23.58
C LEU A 308 16.02 -11.11 -23.12
N GLN A 309 16.89 -10.58 -24.00
CA GLN A 309 17.66 -9.38 -23.72
C GLN A 309 16.77 -8.16 -23.45
N ALA A 310 15.65 -8.03 -24.16
CA ALA A 310 14.69 -6.94 -23.95
C ALA A 310 14.06 -7.01 -22.55
N ASP A 311 13.72 -8.21 -22.09
CA ASP A 311 13.18 -8.45 -20.74
C ASP A 311 14.19 -8.16 -19.64
N VAL A 312 15.43 -8.64 -19.78
CA VAL A 312 16.49 -8.34 -18.81
C VAL A 312 16.76 -6.83 -18.77
N ARG A 313 16.75 -6.14 -19.91
CA ARG A 313 16.90 -4.67 -19.96
C ARG A 313 15.71 -3.95 -19.34
N ARG A 314 14.49 -4.45 -19.52
CA ARG A 314 13.29 -3.93 -18.84
C ARG A 314 13.47 -4.02 -17.34
N LEU A 315 13.96 -5.16 -16.84
CA LEU A 315 14.22 -5.37 -15.41
C LEU A 315 15.32 -4.43 -14.88
N ARG A 316 16.41 -4.25 -15.64
CA ARG A 316 17.47 -3.26 -15.30
C ARG A 316 16.97 -1.82 -15.26
N ARG A 317 16.01 -1.46 -16.12
CA ARG A 317 15.33 -0.14 -16.08
C ARG A 317 14.30 -0.05 -14.96
N HIS A 318 13.93 -1.19 -14.38
CA HIS A 318 12.96 -1.32 -13.30
C HIS A 318 13.59 -1.98 -12.05
N PRO A 319 14.64 -1.37 -11.45
CA PRO A 319 15.40 -2.01 -10.36
C PRO A 319 14.53 -2.31 -9.14
N SER A 320 13.43 -1.57 -8.94
CA SER A 320 12.50 -1.83 -7.83
C SER A 320 11.88 -3.23 -7.85
N ALA A 321 11.72 -3.86 -9.01
CA ALA A 321 11.21 -5.24 -9.06
C ALA A 321 12.24 -6.22 -8.45
N VAL A 322 13.52 -6.05 -8.79
CA VAL A 322 14.62 -6.84 -8.23
C VAL A 322 14.83 -6.51 -6.75
N LEU A 323 14.77 -5.23 -6.37
CA LEU A 323 14.91 -4.82 -4.97
C LEU A 323 13.77 -5.36 -4.09
N ILE A 324 12.53 -5.39 -4.58
CA ILE A 324 11.40 -6.00 -3.86
C ILE A 324 11.59 -7.52 -3.79
N TRP A 325 11.99 -8.16 -4.89
CA TRP A 325 12.29 -9.59 -4.92
C TRP A 325 13.37 -9.95 -3.87
N ALA A 326 14.47 -9.19 -3.81
CA ALA A 326 15.55 -9.39 -2.85
C ALA A 326 15.11 -9.08 -1.42
N ALA A 327 14.33 -8.01 -1.21
CA ALA A 327 13.80 -7.68 0.11
C ALA A 327 12.85 -8.77 0.65
N LEU A 328 12.08 -9.43 -0.22
CA LEU A 328 11.20 -10.53 0.17
C LEU A 328 11.98 -11.75 0.69
N ILE A 329 13.24 -11.95 0.27
CA ILE A 329 14.10 -13.00 0.86
C ILE A 329 14.31 -12.70 2.34
N GLY A 330 14.70 -11.48 2.71
CA GLY A 330 14.83 -11.09 4.11
C GLY A 330 13.53 -11.22 4.90
N VAL A 331 12.39 -10.93 4.27
CA VAL A 331 11.06 -11.14 4.86
C VAL A 331 10.78 -12.63 5.09
N GLN A 332 11.19 -13.52 4.18
CA GLN A 332 11.06 -14.97 4.36
C GLN A 332 11.87 -15.47 5.55
N TYR A 333 13.14 -15.06 5.68
CA TYR A 333 13.96 -15.42 6.86
C TYR A 333 13.34 -14.89 8.16
N ALA A 334 12.81 -13.66 8.14
CA ALA A 334 12.10 -13.10 9.29
C ALA A 334 10.83 -13.90 9.63
N ALA A 335 10.07 -14.32 8.61
CA ALA A 335 8.86 -15.12 8.81
C ALA A 335 9.18 -16.50 9.37
N ALA A 336 10.23 -17.16 8.88
CA ALA A 336 10.68 -18.44 9.39
C ALA A 336 11.11 -18.37 10.86
N LEU A 337 11.74 -17.25 11.27
CA LEU A 337 12.13 -17.05 12.66
C LEU A 337 10.95 -16.63 13.57
N ALA A 338 9.98 -15.88 13.03
CA ALA A 338 8.81 -15.41 13.78
C ALA A 338 7.69 -16.46 13.93
N MET A 339 7.52 -17.32 12.92
CA MET A 339 6.44 -18.29 12.78
C MET A 339 6.97 -19.56 12.09
N PRO A 340 7.84 -20.36 12.75
CA PRO A 340 8.52 -21.51 12.14
C PRO A 340 7.57 -22.51 11.47
N GLY A 341 6.45 -22.84 12.11
CA GLY A 341 5.44 -23.77 11.58
C GLY A 341 4.68 -23.26 10.36
N LEU A 342 4.79 -21.96 10.03
CA LEU A 342 4.23 -21.38 8.80
C LEU A 342 5.32 -21.02 7.78
N ALA A 343 6.60 -21.32 8.05
CA ALA A 343 7.72 -20.91 7.22
C ALA A 343 7.61 -21.45 5.78
N GLY A 344 7.22 -22.71 5.61
CA GLY A 344 7.00 -23.31 4.30
C GLY A 344 5.86 -22.65 3.52
N ALA A 345 4.70 -22.46 4.15
CA ALA A 345 3.57 -21.76 3.53
C ALA A 345 3.94 -20.31 3.14
N ALA A 346 4.63 -19.60 4.03
CA ALA A 346 5.16 -18.27 3.78
C ALA A 346 6.15 -18.26 2.60
N GLN A 347 7.01 -19.28 2.49
CA GLN A 347 7.98 -19.42 1.39
C GLN A 347 7.25 -19.45 0.04
N VAL A 348 6.16 -20.21 -0.08
CA VAL A 348 5.37 -20.32 -1.33
C VAL A 348 4.66 -19.00 -1.64
N VAL A 349 4.06 -18.35 -0.64
CA VAL A 349 3.38 -17.06 -0.81
C VAL A 349 4.37 -15.97 -1.25
N PHE A 350 5.50 -15.85 -0.55
CA PHE A 350 6.52 -14.87 -0.89
C PHE A 350 7.24 -15.20 -2.20
N ALA A 351 7.42 -16.49 -2.54
CA ALA A 351 7.89 -16.90 -3.86
C ALA A 351 6.98 -16.37 -4.97
N TYR A 352 5.67 -16.57 -4.85
CA TYR A 352 4.72 -16.05 -5.82
C TYR A 352 4.77 -14.53 -5.92
N LEU A 353 4.76 -13.83 -4.78
CA LEU A 353 4.84 -12.36 -4.78
C LEU A 353 6.15 -11.86 -5.38
N ALA A 354 7.27 -12.55 -5.18
CA ALA A 354 8.57 -12.21 -5.72
C ALA A 354 8.64 -12.47 -7.23
N VAL A 355 8.26 -13.67 -7.67
CA VAL A 355 8.26 -14.10 -9.08
C VAL A 355 7.28 -13.27 -9.92
N ASP A 356 6.12 -12.92 -9.36
CA ASP A 356 5.12 -12.08 -10.01
C ASP A 356 5.64 -10.67 -10.35
N ARG A 357 6.64 -10.15 -9.62
CA ARG A 357 7.34 -8.89 -9.98
C ARG A 357 8.18 -9.00 -11.24
N LEU A 358 8.59 -10.21 -11.61
CA LEU A 358 9.45 -10.49 -12.77
C LEU A 358 8.65 -10.77 -14.05
N THR A 359 7.32 -10.91 -13.96
CA THR A 359 6.43 -11.21 -15.11
C THR A 359 6.06 -10.00 -15.98
N GLY A 360 6.73 -8.85 -15.82
CA GLY A 360 6.39 -7.61 -16.55
C GLY A 360 6.45 -7.73 -18.08
N GLY A 361 7.43 -8.48 -18.62
CA GLY A 361 7.52 -8.79 -20.05
C GLY A 361 6.35 -9.67 -20.52
N LEU A 362 6.09 -10.75 -19.78
CA LEU A 362 4.98 -11.68 -20.05
C LEU A 362 3.62 -10.96 -20.08
N ARG A 363 3.36 -10.07 -19.12
CA ARG A 363 2.13 -9.26 -19.08
C ARG A 363 2.02 -8.31 -20.27
N SER A 364 3.11 -7.63 -20.62
CA SER A 364 3.15 -6.68 -21.73
C SER A 364 2.78 -7.34 -23.06
N ILE A 365 3.24 -8.57 -23.28
CA ILE A 365 3.00 -9.31 -24.52
C ILE A 365 1.66 -10.01 -24.52
N SER A 366 1.24 -10.56 -23.39
CA SER A 366 -0.06 -11.24 -23.26
C SER A 366 -1.23 -10.27 -23.42
N ARG A 367 -1.08 -9.00 -23.00
CA ARG A 367 -2.12 -7.98 -23.09
C ARG A 367 -2.20 -7.28 -24.45
N SER A 368 -1.23 -7.47 -25.36
CA SER A 368 -1.21 -6.79 -26.65
C SER A 368 -1.13 -7.78 -27.83
N PRO A 369 -2.27 -8.13 -28.44
CA PRO A 369 -2.28 -8.92 -29.68
C PRO A 369 -1.53 -8.24 -30.83
N GLY A 370 -1.58 -6.91 -30.92
CA GLY A 370 -0.83 -6.14 -31.92
C GLY A 370 0.68 -6.30 -31.77
N LEU A 371 1.20 -6.26 -30.53
CA LEU A 371 2.62 -6.47 -30.26
C LEU A 371 3.05 -7.90 -30.63
N ARG A 372 2.24 -8.91 -30.30
CA ARG A 372 2.53 -10.30 -30.70
C ARG A 372 2.58 -10.46 -32.21
N ARG A 373 1.63 -9.87 -32.94
CA ARG A 373 1.62 -9.86 -34.41
C ARG A 373 2.83 -9.14 -35.01
N ALA A 374 3.25 -8.02 -34.42
CA ALA A 374 4.42 -7.26 -34.88
C ALA A 374 5.75 -7.98 -34.62
N LEU A 375 5.86 -8.77 -33.56
CA LEU A 375 7.05 -9.57 -33.26
C LEU A 375 7.15 -10.85 -34.09
N GLY A 376 6.03 -11.36 -34.60
CA GLY A 376 5.95 -12.60 -35.36
C GLY A 376 6.14 -13.87 -34.50
N GLY A 377 5.96 -15.03 -35.13
CA GLY A 377 6.04 -16.34 -34.46
C GLY A 377 4.75 -16.76 -33.76
N SER A 378 4.80 -17.90 -33.05
CA SER A 378 3.64 -18.45 -32.33
C SER A 378 3.47 -17.80 -30.95
N ASP A 379 2.22 -17.67 -30.52
CA ASP A 379 1.88 -17.12 -29.20
C ASP A 379 2.54 -17.88 -28.05
N ASN A 380 2.64 -19.20 -28.17
CA ASN A 380 3.28 -20.06 -27.17
C ASN A 380 4.78 -19.84 -27.10
N LEU A 381 5.45 -19.66 -28.25
CA LEU A 381 6.88 -19.36 -28.30
C LEU A 381 7.17 -18.02 -27.62
N LEU A 382 6.43 -16.97 -27.99
CA LEU A 382 6.60 -15.65 -27.37
C LEU A 382 6.39 -15.73 -25.85
N ARG A 383 5.29 -16.31 -25.40
CA ARG A 383 5.02 -16.48 -23.96
C ARG A 383 6.10 -17.31 -23.26
N GLY A 384 6.57 -18.38 -23.88
CA GLY A 384 7.62 -19.26 -23.33
C GLY A 384 8.93 -18.51 -23.09
N ILE A 385 9.35 -17.65 -24.03
CA ILE A 385 10.56 -16.82 -23.87
C ILE A 385 10.41 -15.88 -22.67
N HIS A 386 9.23 -15.27 -22.49
CA HIS A 386 8.94 -14.35 -21.39
C HIS A 386 8.69 -15.04 -20.04
N VAL A 387 8.66 -16.37 -19.99
CA VAL A 387 8.63 -17.18 -18.75
C VAL A 387 10.04 -17.46 -18.22
N VAL A 388 11.08 -17.38 -19.04
CA VAL A 388 12.46 -17.70 -18.64
C VAL A 388 12.91 -16.85 -17.45
N VAL A 389 12.70 -15.53 -17.49
CA VAL A 389 13.10 -14.62 -16.40
C VAL A 389 12.39 -14.94 -15.06
N PRO A 390 11.05 -15.05 -14.99
CA PRO A 390 10.39 -15.46 -13.75
C PRO A 390 10.74 -16.89 -13.31
N ALA A 391 11.00 -17.82 -14.24
CA ALA A 391 11.44 -19.18 -13.90
C ALA A 391 12.83 -19.19 -13.24
N VAL A 392 13.80 -18.44 -13.77
CA VAL A 392 15.12 -18.26 -13.14
C VAL A 392 14.96 -17.58 -11.78
N GLY A 393 14.10 -16.56 -11.68
CA GLY A 393 13.81 -15.90 -10.42
C GLY A 393 13.17 -16.83 -9.36
N ALA A 394 12.35 -17.79 -9.79
CA ALA A 394 11.81 -18.83 -8.91
C ALA A 394 12.92 -19.80 -8.47
N ALA A 395 13.72 -20.32 -9.40
CA ALA A 395 14.82 -21.22 -9.05
C ALA A 395 15.80 -20.59 -8.04
N LEU A 396 16.20 -19.33 -8.26
CA LEU A 396 17.04 -18.59 -7.33
C LEU A 396 16.33 -18.32 -5.99
N TRP A 397 15.02 -18.08 -5.99
CA TRP A 397 14.26 -17.89 -4.76
C TRP A 397 14.33 -19.15 -3.89
N TRP A 398 14.05 -20.33 -4.46
CA TRP A 398 14.14 -21.58 -3.72
C TRP A 398 15.56 -21.79 -3.20
N LEU A 399 16.57 -21.67 -4.06
CA LEU A 399 17.98 -21.85 -3.67
C LEU A 399 18.39 -20.98 -2.48
N LEU A 400 17.95 -19.71 -2.45
CA LEU A 400 18.32 -18.77 -1.39
C LEU A 400 17.47 -18.89 -0.13
N THR A 401 16.32 -19.56 -0.19
CA THR A 401 15.40 -19.72 0.95
C THR A 401 15.29 -21.16 1.45
N VAL A 402 16.01 -22.12 0.86
CA VAL A 402 16.11 -23.51 1.36
C VAL A 402 16.38 -23.55 2.87
N PRO A 403 17.30 -22.76 3.46
CA PRO A 403 17.60 -22.85 4.89
C PRO A 403 16.45 -22.42 5.81
N THR A 404 15.37 -21.85 5.26
CA THR A 404 14.26 -21.29 6.06
C THR A 404 13.12 -22.27 6.30
N VAL A 405 13.18 -23.46 5.70
CA VAL A 405 12.10 -24.47 5.76
C VAL A 405 12.74 -25.83 5.97
N ASP A 406 12.06 -26.70 6.71
CA ASP A 406 12.53 -28.06 6.90
C ASP A 406 12.60 -28.82 5.56
N PRO A 407 13.60 -29.69 5.38
CA PRO A 407 13.73 -30.49 4.18
C PRO A 407 12.63 -31.55 4.16
N GLY A 408 11.50 -31.22 3.55
CA GLY A 408 10.44 -32.18 3.22
C GLY A 408 10.88 -33.17 2.12
N PRO A 409 9.92 -33.87 1.50
CA PRO A 409 10.23 -34.79 0.40
C PRO A 409 11.02 -34.10 -0.72
N ALA A 410 12.07 -34.75 -1.25
CA ALA A 410 12.97 -34.15 -2.24
C ALA A 410 12.26 -33.64 -3.52
N TRP A 411 11.09 -34.20 -3.84
CA TRP A 411 10.27 -33.81 -4.99
C TRP A 411 9.37 -32.58 -4.72
N LEU A 412 9.15 -32.20 -3.46
CA LEU A 412 8.19 -31.16 -3.09
C LEU A 412 8.68 -29.77 -3.52
N ALA A 413 9.92 -29.42 -3.16
CA ALA A 413 10.52 -28.14 -3.51
C ALA A 413 10.50 -27.84 -5.04
N PRO A 414 10.96 -28.74 -5.94
CA PRO A 414 10.88 -28.49 -7.37
C PRO A 414 9.43 -28.42 -7.88
N THR A 415 8.51 -29.22 -7.33
CA THR A 415 7.07 -29.16 -7.67
C THR A 415 6.47 -27.81 -7.30
N LEU A 416 6.76 -27.28 -6.11
CA LEU A 416 6.27 -25.98 -5.68
C LEU A 416 6.91 -24.83 -6.48
N ALA A 417 8.19 -24.96 -6.84
CA ALA A 417 8.86 -24.00 -7.71
C ALA A 417 8.19 -23.90 -9.08
N LEU A 418 7.94 -25.03 -9.73
CA LEU A 418 7.20 -25.10 -10.98
C LEU A 418 5.75 -24.60 -10.82
N GLY A 419 5.10 -24.96 -9.71
CA GLY A 419 3.76 -24.51 -9.36
C GLY A 419 3.67 -22.98 -9.25
N VAL A 420 4.65 -22.34 -8.61
CA VAL A 420 4.69 -20.88 -8.49
C VAL A 420 4.97 -20.21 -9.83
N VAL A 421 5.84 -20.78 -10.67
CA VAL A 421 6.02 -20.31 -12.05
C VAL A 421 4.71 -20.41 -12.83
N ALA A 422 3.98 -21.52 -12.69
CA ALA A 422 2.67 -21.71 -13.31
C ALA A 422 1.62 -20.71 -12.76
N ALA A 423 1.61 -20.44 -11.46
CA ALA A 423 0.71 -19.46 -10.85
C ALA A 423 1.00 -18.04 -11.35
N ALA A 424 2.27 -17.65 -11.41
CA ALA A 424 2.74 -16.38 -11.96
C ALA A 424 2.44 -16.27 -13.46
N PHE A 425 2.58 -17.37 -14.21
CA PHE A 425 2.20 -17.43 -15.62
C PHE A 425 0.70 -17.22 -15.82
N ARG A 426 -0.14 -17.89 -15.01
CA ARG A 426 -1.59 -17.73 -15.06
C ARG A 426 -2.02 -16.30 -14.74
N ALA A 427 -1.39 -15.67 -13.74
CA ALA A 427 -1.63 -14.27 -13.40
C ALA A 427 -1.15 -13.31 -14.51
N GLY A 428 0.03 -13.55 -15.07
CA GLY A 428 0.63 -12.74 -16.12
C GLY A 428 -0.10 -12.80 -17.47
N THR A 429 -0.74 -13.93 -17.76
CA THR A 429 -1.52 -14.19 -18.99
C THR A 429 -3.02 -13.95 -18.79
N ARG A 430 -3.44 -13.34 -17.69
CA ARG A 430 -4.85 -13.01 -17.44
C ARG A 430 -5.39 -12.12 -18.58
N PRO A 431 -6.57 -12.44 -19.14
CA PRO A 431 -7.23 -11.58 -20.13
C PRO A 431 -7.59 -10.21 -19.51
N PRO A 432 -7.87 -9.19 -20.35
CA PRO A 432 -8.45 -7.94 -19.87
C PRO A 432 -9.71 -8.20 -19.03
N ILE A 433 -9.92 -7.36 -18.02
CA ILE A 433 -11.02 -7.54 -17.08
C ILE A 433 -12.33 -7.16 -17.75
N ASP A 434 -13.28 -8.07 -17.70
CA ASP A 434 -14.64 -7.83 -18.18
C ASP A 434 -15.54 -7.43 -17.01
N TYR A 435 -16.00 -6.17 -17.03
CA TYR A 435 -16.89 -5.60 -16.03
C TYR A 435 -18.38 -5.87 -16.31
N GLY A 436 -18.72 -6.39 -17.49
CA GLY A 436 -20.09 -6.74 -17.87
C GLY A 436 -20.44 -8.21 -17.63
N GLY A 437 -19.56 -8.95 -16.94
CA GLY A 437 -19.73 -10.39 -16.69
C GLY A 437 -20.87 -10.75 -15.73
N ALA A 438 -21.05 -12.05 -15.52
CA ALA A 438 -22.11 -12.60 -14.69
C ALA A 438 -22.00 -12.12 -13.23
N THR A 439 -23.15 -11.73 -12.68
CA THR A 439 -23.32 -11.39 -11.27
C THR A 439 -24.35 -12.35 -10.67
N VAL A 440 -24.06 -12.85 -9.46
CA VAL A 440 -24.95 -13.77 -8.75
C VAL A 440 -25.56 -13.04 -7.56
N ASN A 441 -26.87 -13.16 -7.41
CA ASN A 441 -27.57 -12.64 -6.25
C ASN A 441 -27.32 -13.56 -5.05
N THR A 442 -26.68 -13.04 -4.01
CA THR A 442 -26.44 -13.76 -2.75
C THR A 442 -27.19 -13.04 -1.62
N PRO A 443 -27.41 -13.69 -0.45
CA PRO A 443 -28.00 -13.02 0.71
C PRO A 443 -27.23 -11.78 1.17
N PHE A 444 -25.95 -11.66 0.79
CA PHE A 444 -25.08 -10.51 1.08
C PHE A 444 -25.05 -9.47 -0.05
N GLY A 445 -25.90 -9.61 -1.06
CA GLY A 445 -26.00 -8.73 -2.22
C GLY A 445 -25.49 -9.36 -3.53
N MET A 446 -25.43 -8.53 -4.58
CA MET A 446 -24.95 -8.94 -5.91
C MET A 446 -23.43 -9.13 -5.90
N VAL A 447 -22.97 -10.35 -6.14
CA VAL A 447 -21.54 -10.69 -6.18
C VAL A 447 -21.09 -10.86 -7.64
N PRO A 448 -20.07 -10.10 -8.11
CA PRO A 448 -19.57 -10.22 -9.47
C PRO A 448 -18.62 -11.42 -9.61
N VAL A 449 -19.20 -12.60 -9.85
CA VAL A 449 -18.48 -13.89 -9.87
C VAL A 449 -17.40 -13.92 -10.94
N ASP A 450 -17.64 -13.34 -12.12
CA ASP A 450 -16.63 -13.31 -13.18
C ASP A 450 -15.43 -12.42 -12.82
N LEU A 451 -15.64 -11.30 -12.13
CA LEU A 451 -14.55 -10.47 -11.64
C LEU A 451 -13.71 -11.22 -10.61
N LEU A 452 -14.35 -11.94 -9.68
CA LEU A 452 -13.68 -12.78 -8.69
C LEU A 452 -12.89 -13.93 -9.34
N ARG A 453 -13.51 -14.63 -10.32
CA ARG A 453 -12.88 -15.72 -11.07
C ARG A 453 -11.68 -15.26 -11.90
N GLN A 454 -11.80 -14.11 -12.56
CA GLN A 454 -10.68 -13.54 -13.30
C GLN A 454 -9.59 -13.04 -12.34
N GLY A 455 -9.97 -12.45 -11.20
CA GLY A 455 -9.09 -11.95 -10.15
C GLY A 455 -8.27 -13.06 -9.48
N SER A 456 -8.88 -14.22 -9.29
CA SER A 456 -8.26 -15.38 -8.66
C SER A 456 -7.33 -16.17 -9.59
N ARG A 457 -7.22 -15.79 -10.88
CA ARG A 457 -6.33 -16.46 -11.83
C ARG A 457 -4.86 -16.28 -11.44
N GLY A 458 -4.24 -17.34 -10.93
CA GLY A 458 -2.92 -17.32 -10.32
C GLY A 458 -3.00 -17.53 -8.81
N PRO A 459 -3.58 -16.58 -8.03
CA PRO A 459 -3.77 -16.74 -6.58
C PRO A 459 -4.54 -17.99 -6.15
N ALA A 460 -5.50 -18.46 -6.95
CA ALA A 460 -6.19 -19.73 -6.67
C ALA A 460 -5.24 -20.94 -6.75
N LEU A 461 -4.31 -20.94 -7.71
CA LEU A 461 -3.30 -21.99 -7.78
C LEU A 461 -2.30 -21.84 -6.62
N LEU A 462 -1.93 -20.62 -6.26
CA LEU A 462 -1.13 -20.36 -5.07
C LEU A 462 -1.78 -20.94 -3.80
N ALA A 463 -3.09 -20.74 -3.61
CA ALA A 463 -3.79 -21.30 -2.46
C ALA A 463 -3.68 -22.84 -2.41
N VAL A 464 -3.82 -23.52 -3.56
CA VAL A 464 -3.59 -24.97 -3.65
C VAL A 464 -2.15 -25.34 -3.27
N LEU A 465 -1.15 -24.61 -3.77
CA LEU A 465 0.26 -24.86 -3.45
C LEU A 465 0.57 -24.65 -1.97
N VAL A 466 -0.06 -23.65 -1.34
CA VAL A 466 0.05 -23.41 0.11
C VAL A 466 -0.55 -24.57 0.89
N LEU A 467 -1.72 -25.08 0.49
CA LEU A 467 -2.31 -26.26 1.12
C LEU A 467 -1.42 -27.50 0.96
N VAL A 468 -0.88 -27.73 -0.24
CA VAL A 468 0.06 -28.83 -0.50
C VAL A 468 1.28 -28.73 0.42
N GLN A 469 1.87 -27.54 0.58
CA GLN A 469 2.99 -27.32 1.48
C GLN A 469 2.60 -27.53 2.96
N LEU A 470 1.42 -27.08 3.39
CA LEU A 470 0.97 -27.26 4.77
C LEU A 470 0.71 -28.72 5.13
N PHE A 471 0.33 -29.57 4.16
CA PHE A 471 0.03 -30.98 4.41
C PHE A 471 1.20 -31.94 4.16
N LEU A 472 2.14 -31.59 3.28
CA LEU A 472 3.18 -32.52 2.80
C LEU A 472 4.62 -32.06 3.08
N GLY A 473 4.82 -30.84 3.56
CA GLY A 473 6.15 -30.25 3.71
C GLY A 473 6.45 -29.75 5.09
#